data_AF-A0A1Q9Q0M4-F1
#
_entry.id   AF-A0A1Q9Q0M4-F1
#
_cell.length_a   1.000
_cell.length_b   1.000
_cell.length_c   1.000
_cell.angle_alpha   90.00
_cell.angle_beta   90.00
_cell.angle_gamma   90.00
#
_symmetry.space_group_name_H-M   'P 1'
#
loop_
_entity.id
_entity.type
_entity.pdbx_description
1 polymer ?
#
loop_
_entity_poly.entity_id
_entity_poly.type
_entity_poly.pdbx_seq_one_letter_code
_entity_poly.pdbx_strand_id
1 'polypeptide(L)'
;MSNRRRVIVITDGDEYAKRAVEHVAHEIGGRCITSSQGNPSVLSGEELVKLIKMAAHDPVLVMFDDSGLVGEGAGEKALKYVATHKDIEVLGIIAVASKTHQAEWTRIDVSIDRDGELTPYGVDKFGIPELEIGRLNGDTVYCLDELDVPIVVGIGDVGKMARRDHYEYGSPITKKAVELILERSGYRVKDNR
;
A
#
# COMPACT_ATOMS: atom_id res chain seq x y z
N MET A 1 -25.36 5.20 -5.16
CA MET A 1 -24.00 5.25 -4.56
C MET A 1 -23.47 3.82 -4.52
N SER A 2 -22.22 3.62 -4.93
CA SER A 2 -21.54 2.32 -4.87
C SER A 2 -21.57 1.80 -3.43
N ASN A 3 -22.03 0.56 -3.23
CA ASN A 3 -22.02 -0.13 -1.93
C ASN A 3 -20.66 -0.83 -1.67
N ARG A 4 -19.65 -0.53 -2.50
CA ARG A 4 -18.33 -1.14 -2.42
C ARG A 4 -17.53 -0.55 -1.26
N ARG A 5 -16.74 -1.40 -0.59
CA ARG A 5 -15.76 -0.98 0.40
C ARG A 5 -14.60 -0.31 -0.30
N ARG A 6 -14.10 0.79 0.26
CA ARG A 6 -13.04 1.57 -0.37
C ARG A 6 -11.71 1.20 0.26
N VAL A 7 -10.79 0.68 -0.54
CA VAL A 7 -9.57 0.03 -0.05
C VAL A 7 -8.33 0.75 -0.55
N ILE A 8 -7.34 0.91 0.32
CA ILE A 8 -5.96 1.24 -0.05
C ILE A 8 -5.13 -0.01 0.15
N VAL A 9 -4.41 -0.41 -0.89
CA VAL A 9 -3.54 -1.59 -0.91
C VAL A 9 -2.11 -1.16 -0.57
N ILE A 10 -1.41 -1.93 0.26
CA ILE A 10 -0.02 -1.70 0.63
C ILE A 10 0.77 -2.98 0.38
N THR A 11 1.87 -2.91 -0.38
CA THR A 11 2.70 -4.07 -0.73
C THR A 11 3.85 -4.30 0.26
N ASP A 12 3.52 -4.31 1.55
CA ASP A 12 4.41 -4.68 2.66
C ASP A 12 3.53 -5.22 3.80
N GLY A 13 4.02 -6.19 4.56
CA GLY A 13 3.26 -6.90 5.57
C GLY A 13 4.07 -7.26 6.82
N ASP A 14 5.24 -6.67 7.00
CA ASP A 14 6.04 -6.91 8.22
C ASP A 14 5.49 -6.18 9.47
N GLU A 15 6.12 -6.40 10.62
CA GLU A 15 5.66 -5.80 11.88
C GLU A 15 5.84 -4.26 11.95
N TYR A 16 6.79 -3.69 11.19
CA TYR A 16 6.95 -2.24 11.09
C TYR A 16 5.85 -1.64 10.20
N ALA A 17 5.58 -2.28 9.06
CA ALA A 17 4.49 -1.93 8.17
C ALA A 17 3.15 -1.93 8.90
N LYS A 18 2.87 -3.00 9.66
CA LYS A 18 1.65 -3.08 10.49
C LYS A 18 1.51 -1.87 11.42
N ARG A 19 2.54 -1.53 12.19
CA ARG A 19 2.46 -0.41 13.15
C ARG A 19 2.24 0.93 12.46
N ALA A 20 2.93 1.16 11.35
CA ALA A 20 2.77 2.37 10.56
C ALA A 20 1.36 2.47 9.96
N VAL A 21 0.88 1.41 9.30
CA VAL A 21 -0.44 1.36 8.65
C VAL A 21 -1.57 1.45 9.68
N GLU A 22 -1.46 0.79 10.84
CA GLU A 22 -2.43 0.92 11.94
C GLU A 22 -2.51 2.36 12.45
N HIS A 23 -1.35 3.00 12.67
CA HIS A 23 -1.28 4.37 13.12
C HIS A 23 -1.91 5.33 12.09
N VAL A 24 -1.51 5.22 10.82
CA VAL A 24 -2.02 6.08 9.75
C VAL A 24 -3.51 5.88 9.54
N ALA A 25 -4.00 4.63 9.55
CA ALA A 25 -5.43 4.35 9.43
C ALA A 25 -6.25 5.02 10.54
N HIS A 26 -5.74 5.03 11.78
CA HIS A 26 -6.38 5.74 12.88
C HIS A 26 -6.42 7.26 12.65
N GLU A 27 -5.28 7.86 12.28
CA GLU A 27 -5.14 9.30 12.05
C GLU A 27 -6.07 9.85 10.96
N ILE A 28 -6.28 9.08 9.89
CA ILE A 28 -7.14 9.48 8.77
C ILE A 28 -8.62 9.08 8.95
N GLY A 29 -8.98 8.51 10.11
CA GLY A 29 -10.35 8.02 10.38
C GLY A 29 -10.76 6.78 9.58
N GLY A 30 -9.78 6.05 9.02
CA GLY A 30 -9.98 4.81 8.30
C GLY A 30 -9.90 3.57 9.19
N ARG A 31 -9.68 2.40 8.58
CA ARG A 31 -9.52 1.12 9.29
C ARG A 31 -8.40 0.28 8.71
N CYS A 32 -7.41 -0.09 9.51
CA CYS A 32 -6.46 -1.13 9.12
C CYS A 32 -7.08 -2.53 9.37
N ILE A 33 -6.91 -3.45 8.42
CA ILE A 33 -7.07 -4.88 8.68
C ILE A 33 -5.76 -5.39 9.28
N THR A 34 -5.57 -5.22 10.59
CA THR A 34 -4.34 -5.63 11.29
C THR A 34 -3.94 -7.07 11.00
N SER A 35 -4.91 -7.97 10.86
CA SER A 35 -4.67 -9.39 10.58
C SER A 35 -4.19 -9.67 9.15
N SER A 36 -4.17 -8.67 8.26
CA SER A 36 -3.51 -8.76 6.94
C SER A 36 -1.98 -8.70 7.04
N GLN A 37 -1.43 -8.38 8.22
CA GLN A 37 -0.01 -8.52 8.51
C GLN A 37 0.46 -9.96 8.24
N GLY A 38 1.59 -10.09 7.55
CA GLY A 38 2.26 -11.35 7.23
C GLY A 38 3.41 -11.08 6.27
N ASN A 39 4.55 -11.75 6.48
CA ASN A 39 5.71 -11.73 5.60
C ASN A 39 6.21 -13.19 5.54
N PRO A 40 5.64 -14.06 4.67
CA PRO A 40 4.69 -13.72 3.61
C PRO A 40 3.24 -13.67 4.10
N SER A 41 2.35 -13.17 3.25
CA SER A 41 0.91 -13.11 3.53
C SER A 41 0.31 -14.49 3.75
N VAL A 42 -0.50 -14.64 4.79
CA VAL A 42 -1.09 -15.93 5.20
C VAL A 42 -2.58 -16.05 4.91
N LEU A 43 -3.30 -14.93 4.90
CA LEU A 43 -4.75 -14.92 4.66
C LEU A 43 -5.05 -14.95 3.17
N SER A 44 -6.06 -15.73 2.79
CA SER A 44 -6.52 -15.77 1.40
C SER A 44 -7.26 -14.48 1.00
N GLY A 45 -7.39 -14.23 -0.30
CA GLY A 45 -8.20 -13.12 -0.80
C GLY A 45 -9.65 -13.17 -0.30
N GLU A 46 -10.26 -14.36 -0.23
CA GLU A 46 -11.61 -14.56 0.30
C GLU A 46 -11.73 -14.16 1.77
N GLU A 47 -10.74 -14.51 2.59
CA GLU A 47 -10.70 -14.18 4.01
C GLU A 47 -10.54 -12.67 4.20
N LEU A 48 -9.63 -12.04 3.44
CA LEU A 48 -9.44 -10.60 3.45
C LEU A 48 -10.70 -9.85 3.01
N VAL A 49 -11.38 -10.29 1.96
CA VAL A 49 -12.66 -9.69 1.52
C VAL A 49 -13.71 -9.73 2.63
N LYS A 50 -13.82 -10.83 3.39
CA LYS A 50 -14.75 -10.92 4.53
C LYS A 50 -14.40 -9.88 5.59
N LEU A 51 -13.12 -9.75 5.94
CA LEU A 51 -12.64 -8.79 6.94
C LEU A 51 -12.85 -7.34 6.49
N ILE A 52 -12.56 -7.02 5.22
CA ILE A 52 -12.76 -5.69 4.62
C ILE A 52 -14.24 -5.29 4.67
N LYS A 53 -15.16 -6.23 4.43
CA LYS A 53 -16.60 -6.00 4.52
C LYS A 53 -17.10 -5.78 5.95
N MET A 54 -16.39 -6.32 6.95
CA MET A 54 -16.71 -6.13 8.37
C MET A 54 -16.11 -4.85 8.96
N ALA A 55 -15.20 -4.18 8.26
CA ALA A 55 -14.59 -2.94 8.73
C ALA A 55 -15.64 -1.85 8.99
N ALA A 56 -15.54 -1.17 10.13
CA ALA A 56 -16.51 -0.17 10.55
C ALA A 56 -16.46 1.12 9.71
N HIS A 57 -15.27 1.46 9.17
CA HIS A 57 -15.00 2.72 8.48
C HIS A 57 -14.21 2.49 7.20
N ASP A 58 -14.43 3.36 6.22
CA ASP A 58 -13.61 3.49 5.01
C ASP A 58 -12.73 4.76 5.15
N PRO A 59 -11.55 4.81 4.50
CA PRO A 59 -10.94 3.75 3.71
C PRO A 59 -10.43 2.60 4.59
N VAL A 60 -10.40 1.40 4.02
CA VAL A 60 -9.80 0.21 4.64
C VAL A 60 -8.39 0.02 4.10
N LEU A 61 -7.38 -0.03 4.97
CA LEU A 61 -5.99 -0.25 4.60
C LEU A 61 -5.65 -1.73 4.80
N VAL A 62 -5.07 -2.36 3.77
CA VAL A 62 -4.80 -3.81 3.72
C VAL A 62 -3.39 -4.05 3.20
N MET A 63 -2.65 -4.90 3.92
CA MET A 63 -1.25 -5.26 3.65
C MET A 63 -1.16 -6.57 2.87
N PHE A 64 -0.18 -6.65 1.97
CA PHE A 64 0.16 -7.82 1.16
C PHE A 64 1.69 -7.89 1.00
N ASP A 65 2.24 -9.09 1.07
CA ASP A 65 3.69 -9.32 1.09
C ASP A 65 4.00 -10.75 0.66
N ASP A 66 5.05 -10.92 -0.14
CA ASP A 66 5.54 -12.20 -0.65
C ASP A 66 6.95 -12.58 -0.19
N SER A 67 7.59 -11.76 0.65
CA SER A 67 8.87 -12.08 1.32
C SER A 67 10.02 -12.45 0.38
N GLY A 68 10.14 -11.78 -0.76
CA GLY A 68 11.17 -12.05 -1.75
C GLY A 68 10.95 -13.33 -2.55
N LEU A 69 9.74 -13.91 -2.54
CA LEU A 69 9.39 -14.96 -3.48
C LEU A 69 9.40 -14.38 -4.90
N VAL A 70 10.16 -14.99 -5.80
CA VAL A 70 10.17 -14.59 -7.21
C VAL A 70 8.93 -15.16 -7.91
N GLY A 71 8.21 -14.29 -8.61
CA GLY A 71 6.95 -14.54 -9.27
C GLY A 71 5.75 -14.43 -8.31
N GLU A 72 4.57 -14.78 -8.83
CA GLU A 72 3.32 -14.58 -8.11
C GLU A 72 3.22 -15.48 -6.84
N GLY A 73 3.38 -14.84 -5.68
CA GLY A 73 3.26 -15.49 -4.38
C GLY A 73 1.86 -15.44 -3.77
N ALA A 74 1.79 -15.68 -2.47
CA ALA A 74 0.53 -15.69 -1.73
C ALA A 74 -0.04 -14.28 -1.55
N GLY A 75 0.82 -13.30 -1.29
CA GLY A 75 0.52 -11.88 -1.20
C GLY A 75 -0.06 -11.35 -2.49
N GLU A 76 0.62 -11.53 -3.62
CA GLU A 76 0.12 -11.08 -4.92
C GLU A 76 -1.19 -11.76 -5.34
N LYS A 77 -1.36 -13.06 -5.08
CA LYS A 77 -2.64 -13.76 -5.34
C LYS A 77 -3.79 -13.18 -4.53
N ALA A 78 -3.57 -12.96 -3.24
CA ALA A 78 -4.56 -12.35 -2.36
C ALA A 78 -4.86 -10.90 -2.78
N LEU A 79 -3.84 -10.15 -3.18
CA LEU A 79 -3.94 -8.78 -3.67
C LEU A 79 -4.81 -8.72 -4.92
N LYS A 80 -4.51 -9.50 -5.96
CA LYS A 80 -5.30 -9.56 -7.20
C LYS A 80 -6.75 -9.93 -6.93
N TYR A 81 -6.99 -10.90 -6.04
CA TYR A 81 -8.34 -11.29 -5.66
C TYR A 81 -9.12 -10.13 -5.02
N VAL A 82 -8.50 -9.43 -4.06
CA VAL A 82 -9.11 -8.27 -3.38
C VAL A 82 -9.34 -7.12 -4.36
N ALA A 83 -8.35 -6.78 -5.17
CA ALA A 83 -8.37 -5.64 -6.07
C ALA A 83 -9.41 -5.78 -7.20
N THR A 84 -9.67 -7.01 -7.66
CA THR A 84 -10.66 -7.29 -8.71
C THR A 84 -12.04 -7.66 -8.17
N HIS A 85 -12.23 -7.69 -6.86
CA HIS A 85 -13.49 -8.09 -6.24
C HIS A 85 -14.60 -7.05 -6.48
N LYS A 86 -15.76 -7.50 -6.99
CA LYS A 86 -16.91 -6.63 -7.36
C LYS A 86 -17.46 -5.72 -6.25
N ASP A 87 -17.23 -6.09 -4.99
CA ASP A 87 -17.69 -5.36 -3.80
C ASP A 87 -16.59 -4.47 -3.20
N ILE A 88 -15.45 -4.35 -3.87
CA ILE A 88 -14.30 -3.54 -3.46
C ILE A 88 -14.01 -2.51 -4.54
N GLU A 89 -13.66 -1.30 -4.08
CA GLU A 89 -13.18 -0.20 -4.89
C GLU A 89 -11.79 0.16 -4.38
N VAL A 90 -10.75 -0.15 -5.15
CA VAL A 90 -9.38 0.22 -4.80
C VAL A 90 -9.18 1.69 -5.12
N LEU A 91 -8.89 2.49 -4.10
CA LEU A 91 -8.64 3.93 -4.23
C LEU A 91 -7.25 4.20 -4.81
N GLY A 92 -6.30 3.34 -4.50
CA GLY A 92 -4.92 3.40 -4.97
C GLY A 92 -4.06 2.41 -4.22
N ILE A 93 -2.79 2.34 -4.65
CA ILE A 93 -1.82 1.36 -4.15
C ILE A 93 -0.59 2.10 -3.66
N ILE A 94 -0.08 1.68 -2.50
CA ILE A 94 1.25 2.03 -2.01
C ILE A 94 2.17 0.87 -2.39
N ALA A 95 2.97 1.10 -3.43
CA ALA A 95 4.00 0.16 -3.87
C ALA A 95 5.29 0.41 -3.06
N VAL A 96 5.82 -0.63 -2.44
CA VAL A 96 6.93 -0.54 -1.48
C VAL A 96 8.21 -1.10 -2.10
N ALA A 97 9.27 -0.30 -2.05
CA ALA A 97 10.57 -0.71 -2.56
C ALA A 97 11.24 -1.73 -1.64
N SER A 98 11.79 -2.79 -2.22
CA SER A 98 12.48 -3.83 -1.45
C SER A 98 13.81 -4.24 -2.11
N LYS A 99 14.58 -5.08 -1.41
CA LYS A 99 15.87 -5.59 -1.91
C LYS A 99 15.63 -6.80 -2.81
N THR A 100 15.01 -6.60 -3.97
CA THR A 100 15.04 -7.62 -5.02
C THR A 100 16.27 -7.43 -5.89
N HIS A 101 16.76 -8.51 -6.51
CA HIS A 101 17.88 -8.48 -7.47
C HIS A 101 17.50 -7.79 -8.81
N GLN A 102 16.76 -6.68 -8.77
CA GLN A 102 16.22 -5.93 -9.91
C GLN A 102 15.30 -6.72 -10.85
N ALA A 103 14.90 -7.96 -10.48
CA ALA A 103 14.09 -8.81 -11.33
C ALA A 103 12.63 -8.36 -11.39
N GLU A 104 12.11 -7.82 -10.29
CA GLU A 104 10.70 -7.48 -10.14
C GLU A 104 10.51 -6.00 -9.89
N TRP A 105 9.61 -5.42 -10.69
CA TRP A 105 9.34 -4.01 -10.73
C TRP A 105 7.93 -3.74 -11.24
N THR A 106 7.43 -2.54 -10.98
CA THR A 106 6.14 -2.05 -11.49
C THR A 106 6.24 -0.61 -11.96
N ARG A 107 5.27 -0.18 -12.78
CA ARG A 107 5.04 1.23 -13.06
C ARG A 107 4.37 1.92 -11.87
N ILE A 108 4.85 3.12 -11.57
CA ILE A 108 4.27 4.00 -10.56
C ILE A 108 3.96 5.36 -11.17
N ASP A 109 2.98 6.07 -10.62
CA ASP A 109 2.64 7.43 -11.07
C ASP A 109 3.55 8.48 -10.43
N VAL A 110 3.96 8.24 -9.18
CA VAL A 110 4.77 9.16 -8.37
C VAL A 110 5.38 8.39 -7.19
N SER A 111 6.55 8.79 -6.72
CA SER A 111 7.08 8.35 -5.43
C SER A 111 7.10 9.46 -4.40
N ILE A 112 7.17 9.05 -3.13
CA ILE A 112 7.53 9.93 -2.01
C ILE A 112 8.86 9.44 -1.45
N ASP A 113 9.86 10.33 -1.46
CA ASP A 113 11.17 10.00 -0.91
C ASP A 113 11.17 10.05 0.63
N ARG A 114 12.30 9.67 1.22
CA ARG A 114 12.49 9.63 2.68
C ARG A 114 12.37 10.99 3.36
N ASP A 115 12.56 12.07 2.61
CA ASP A 115 12.44 13.45 3.09
C ASP A 115 11.00 13.96 2.94
N GLY A 116 10.11 13.13 2.37
CA GLY A 116 8.70 13.44 2.16
C GLY A 116 8.47 14.18 0.85
N GLU A 117 9.45 14.32 -0.04
CA GLU A 117 9.31 15.06 -1.29
C GLU A 117 8.71 14.17 -2.39
N LEU A 118 7.84 14.77 -3.21
CA LEU A 118 7.28 14.07 -4.37
C LEU A 118 8.32 14.03 -5.49
N THR A 119 8.48 12.86 -6.11
CA THR A 119 9.44 12.66 -7.18
C THR A 119 8.85 11.78 -8.29
N PRO A 120 9.15 12.06 -9.58
CA PRO A 120 8.77 11.19 -10.68
C PRO A 120 9.66 9.95 -10.78
N TYR A 121 10.78 9.92 -10.05
CA TYR A 121 11.71 8.80 -10.03
C TYR A 121 11.21 7.69 -9.10
N GLY A 122 11.62 6.45 -9.35
CA GLY A 122 11.56 5.38 -8.36
C GLY A 122 12.31 5.75 -7.09
N VAL A 123 12.07 5.02 -6.01
CA VAL A 123 12.85 5.11 -4.78
C VAL A 123 13.35 3.72 -4.38
N ASP A 124 14.51 3.67 -3.73
CA ASP A 124 14.99 2.43 -3.12
C ASP A 124 14.29 2.16 -1.76
N LYS A 125 14.61 1.02 -1.14
CA LYS A 125 14.05 0.67 0.18
C LYS A 125 14.37 1.66 1.30
N PHE A 126 15.35 2.55 1.13
CA PHE A 126 15.69 3.59 2.09
C PHE A 126 14.99 4.92 1.79
N GLY A 127 14.13 4.95 0.75
CA GLY A 127 13.44 6.13 0.26
C GLY A 127 14.37 7.10 -0.46
N ILE A 128 15.47 6.61 -1.05
CA ILE A 128 16.39 7.44 -1.85
C ILE A 128 15.96 7.34 -3.31
N PRO A 129 15.77 8.46 -4.03
CA PRO A 129 15.42 8.43 -5.45
C PRO A 129 16.44 7.65 -6.30
N GLU A 130 15.94 6.78 -7.16
CA GLU A 130 16.71 6.09 -8.19
C GLU A 130 16.78 6.94 -9.48
N LEU A 131 17.42 6.41 -10.53
CA LEU A 131 17.60 7.11 -11.80
C LEU A 131 16.42 6.93 -12.76
N GLU A 132 15.62 5.88 -12.58
CA GLU A 132 14.52 5.52 -13.48
C GLU A 132 13.23 6.27 -13.11
N ILE A 133 12.56 6.83 -14.12
CA ILE A 133 11.29 7.53 -13.96
C ILE A 133 10.15 6.52 -14.00
N GLY A 134 9.20 6.65 -13.07
CA GLY A 134 7.94 5.89 -13.08
C GLY A 134 8.11 4.39 -12.87
N ARG A 135 9.24 3.94 -12.31
CA ARG A 135 9.54 2.52 -12.06
C ARG A 135 9.99 2.31 -10.63
N LEU A 136 9.44 1.28 -9.97
CA LEU A 136 9.80 0.89 -8.60
C LEU A 136 10.17 -0.59 -8.57
N ASN A 137 11.26 -0.94 -7.90
CA ASN A 137 11.68 -2.33 -7.68
C ASN A 137 11.16 -2.85 -6.34
N GLY A 138 10.49 -4.00 -6.33
CA GLY A 138 9.90 -4.62 -5.14
C GLY A 138 9.56 -6.09 -5.36
N ASP A 139 9.30 -6.83 -4.29
CA ASP A 139 9.02 -8.28 -4.26
C ASP A 139 7.53 -8.62 -4.17
N THR A 140 6.65 -7.63 -4.14
CA THR A 140 5.18 -7.82 -4.11
C THR A 140 4.50 -6.82 -5.03
N VAL A 141 5.20 -6.41 -6.09
CA VAL A 141 4.76 -5.35 -7.00
C VAL A 141 4.52 -5.84 -8.44
N TYR A 142 4.93 -7.06 -8.78
CA TYR A 142 4.87 -7.59 -10.14
C TYR A 142 3.45 -7.59 -10.71
N CYS A 143 2.46 -7.89 -9.88
CA CYS A 143 1.05 -7.91 -10.27
C CYS A 143 0.41 -6.54 -10.53
N LEU A 144 1.03 -5.43 -10.09
CA LEU A 144 0.35 -4.13 -10.03
C LEU A 144 0.07 -3.55 -11.41
N ASP A 145 0.92 -3.86 -12.39
CA ASP A 145 0.76 -3.43 -13.79
C ASP A 145 -0.50 -4.02 -14.48
N GLU A 146 -1.09 -5.07 -13.90
CA GLU A 146 -2.31 -5.73 -14.39
C GLU A 146 -3.59 -5.08 -13.83
N LEU A 147 -3.46 -4.17 -12.87
CA LEU A 147 -4.59 -3.60 -12.13
C LEU A 147 -4.95 -2.21 -12.67
N ASP A 148 -6.23 -2.02 -12.96
CA ASP A 148 -6.79 -0.70 -13.30
C ASP A 148 -7.15 0.04 -12.01
N VAL A 149 -6.20 0.85 -11.52
CA VAL A 149 -6.34 1.63 -10.28
C VAL A 149 -6.07 3.12 -10.52
N PRO A 150 -6.68 4.04 -9.73
CA PRO A 150 -6.57 5.48 -9.98
C PRO A 150 -5.16 6.04 -9.84
N ILE A 151 -4.35 5.46 -8.95
CA ILE A 151 -2.99 5.90 -8.66
C ILE A 151 -2.17 4.81 -7.96
N VAL A 152 -0.90 4.68 -8.33
CA VAL A 152 0.13 3.89 -7.64
C VAL A 152 1.23 4.82 -7.14
N VAL A 153 1.41 4.86 -5.82
CA VAL A 153 2.41 5.68 -5.13
C VAL A 153 3.56 4.81 -4.65
N GLY A 154 4.78 5.08 -5.12
CA GLY A 154 6.00 4.40 -4.67
C GLY A 154 6.57 4.99 -3.38
N ILE A 155 6.96 4.15 -2.43
CA ILE A 155 7.71 4.58 -1.23
C ILE A 155 8.80 3.56 -0.87
N GLY A 156 9.71 3.96 0.02
CA GLY A 156 10.67 3.04 0.64
C GLY A 156 10.02 2.14 1.70
N ASP A 157 10.86 1.43 2.45
CA ASP A 157 10.45 0.43 3.45
C ASP A 157 9.57 1.04 4.57
N VAL A 158 8.32 0.57 4.68
CA VAL A 158 7.24 1.17 5.48
C VAL A 158 7.60 1.18 6.95
N GLY A 159 7.42 2.31 7.64
CA GLY A 159 7.75 2.41 9.05
C GLY A 159 9.25 2.48 9.36
N LYS A 160 10.12 2.39 8.32
CA LYS A 160 11.59 2.35 8.48
C LYS A 160 12.25 3.58 7.88
N MET A 161 12.54 3.60 6.56
CA MET A 161 13.25 4.67 5.83
C MET A 161 14.26 5.48 6.67
N ALA A 162 15.22 4.80 7.31
CA ALA A 162 16.20 5.41 8.24
C ALA A 162 15.59 6.17 9.44
N ARG A 163 14.55 5.58 10.06
CA ARG A 163 13.67 6.15 11.10
C ARG A 163 12.82 7.35 10.67
N ARG A 164 12.88 7.78 9.41
CA ARG A 164 12.12 8.94 8.94
C ARG A 164 10.62 8.66 8.82
N ASP A 165 10.25 7.38 8.69
CA ASP A 165 8.85 6.95 8.64
C ASP A 165 8.37 6.21 9.90
N HIS A 166 9.11 6.28 10.99
CA HIS A 166 8.79 5.52 12.20
C HIS A 166 7.41 5.89 12.76
N TYR A 167 6.63 4.90 13.22
CA TYR A 167 5.26 5.09 13.71
C TYR A 167 5.18 6.04 14.92
N GLU A 168 6.23 6.11 15.75
CA GLU A 168 6.30 7.06 16.88
C GLU A 168 6.36 8.54 16.42
N TYR A 169 6.74 8.78 15.16
CA TYR A 169 6.71 10.10 14.53
C TYR A 169 5.47 10.29 13.64
N GLY A 170 4.53 9.35 13.71
CA GLY A 170 3.30 9.37 12.94
C GLY A 170 3.40 8.82 11.52
N SER A 171 4.50 8.13 11.19
CA SER A 171 4.76 7.59 9.85
C SER A 171 4.51 8.61 8.74
N PRO A 172 5.24 9.74 8.73
CA PRO A 172 4.93 10.88 7.89
C PRO A 172 4.93 10.58 6.39
N ILE A 173 5.73 9.61 5.92
CA ILE A 173 5.82 9.26 4.49
C ILE A 173 4.64 8.36 4.11
N THR A 174 4.39 7.33 4.91
CA THR A 174 3.23 6.45 4.71
C THR A 174 1.92 7.24 4.81
N LYS A 175 1.82 8.17 5.76
CA LYS A 175 0.69 9.10 5.90
C LYS A 175 0.52 9.95 4.64
N LYS A 176 1.60 10.57 4.17
CA LYS A 176 1.56 11.40 2.95
C LYS A 176 1.14 10.58 1.72
N ALA A 177 1.58 9.33 1.61
CA ALA A 177 1.17 8.43 0.53
C ALA A 177 -0.34 8.12 0.58
N VAL A 178 -0.87 7.80 1.77
CA VAL A 178 -2.31 7.59 1.97
C VAL A 178 -3.11 8.86 1.63
N GLU A 179 -2.68 10.02 2.12
CA GLU A 179 -3.34 11.31 1.85
C GLU A 179 -3.36 11.63 0.35
N LEU A 180 -2.25 11.38 -0.36
CA LEU A 180 -2.16 11.57 -1.80
C LEU A 180 -3.11 10.64 -2.57
N ILE A 181 -3.21 9.37 -2.16
CA ILE A 181 -4.19 8.43 -2.74
C ILE A 181 -5.62 8.91 -2.52
N LEU A 182 -5.95 9.39 -1.32
CA LEU A 182 -7.29 9.92 -1.02
C LEU A 182 -7.62 11.15 -1.87
N GLU A 183 -6.67 12.07 -2.02
CA GLU A 183 -6.82 13.26 -2.87
C GLU A 183 -7.07 12.87 -4.33
N ARG A 184 -6.24 11.97 -4.88
CA ARG A 184 -6.24 11.63 -6.32
C ARG A 184 -7.35 10.67 -6.73
N SER A 185 -7.80 9.81 -5.83
CA SER A 185 -8.93 8.91 -6.06
C SER A 185 -10.29 9.63 -6.10
N GLY A 186 -10.34 10.91 -5.74
CA GLY A 186 -11.59 11.65 -5.59
C GLY A 186 -12.39 11.21 -4.36
N TYR A 187 -11.74 10.57 -3.38
CA TYR A 187 -12.35 10.16 -2.13
C TYR A 187 -12.90 11.38 -1.38
N ARG A 188 -14.22 11.44 -1.21
CA ARG A 188 -14.87 12.44 -0.35
C ARG A 188 -15.19 11.81 1.00
N VAL A 189 -14.61 12.38 2.05
CA VAL A 189 -15.06 12.12 3.43
C VAL A 189 -16.53 12.54 3.49
N LYS A 190 -17.41 11.62 3.86
CA LYS A 190 -18.80 12.02 4.18
C LYS A 190 -18.72 12.78 5.49
N ASP A 191 -18.88 14.11 5.42
CA ASP A 191 -19.14 14.93 6.59
C ASP A 191 -20.41 14.39 7.27
N ASN A 192 -20.24 13.62 8.35
CA ASN A 192 -21.31 13.38 9.30
C ASN A 192 -21.37 14.62 10.21
N ARG A 193 -22.02 15.67 9.71
CA ARG A 193 -22.62 16.70 10.58
C ARG A 193 -23.97 16.22 11.08
#